data_AF-A0A7V9HDZ5-F1
#
_entry.id   AF-A0A7V9HDZ5-F1
#
_cell.length_a   1.000
_cell.length_b   1.000
_cell.length_c   1.000
_cell.angle_alpha   90.00
_cell.angle_beta   90.00
_cell.angle_gamma   90.00
#
_symmetry.space_group_name_H-M   'P 1'
#
loop_
_entity.id
_entity.type
_entity.pdbx_description
1 polymer ?
#
loop_
_entity_poly.entity_id
_entity_poly.type
_entity_poly.pdbx_seq_one_letter_code
_entity_poly.pdbx_strand_id
1 'polypeptide(L)'
;LHGTADRTVSPTNGTQALVQWLATNQLAAAQAVAATDPTSSTQGRSDGGRTYTASTWHDGDDRLIVARLEVEGLGHAWSGGSPSGSYTDERGPDATEAIVKFFGLDESGRSV
;
A
#
# COMPACT_ATOMS: atom_id res chain seq x y z
N LEU A 1 -0.56 -3.30 1.38
CA LEU A 1 0.65 -3.67 0.61
C LEU A 1 0.51 -5.10 0.16
N HIS A 2 0.79 -5.43 -1.10
CA HIS A 2 0.72 -6.80 -1.60
C HIS A 2 1.77 -7.06 -2.69
N GLY A 3 2.31 -8.28 -2.75
CA GLY A 3 3.25 -8.68 -3.80
C GLY A 3 2.57 -9.32 -5.00
N THR A 4 2.99 -9.00 -6.22
CA THR A 4 2.34 -9.54 -7.43
C THR A 4 2.63 -11.03 -7.70
N ALA A 5 3.59 -11.62 -6.98
CA ALA A 5 3.99 -13.02 -7.11
C ALA A 5 3.65 -13.87 -5.86
N ASP A 6 2.82 -13.36 -4.94
CA ASP A 6 2.39 -14.12 -3.76
C ASP A 6 1.51 -15.31 -4.19
N ARG A 7 1.99 -16.53 -3.92
CA ARG A 7 1.28 -17.79 -4.23
C ARG A 7 0.59 -18.39 -3.01
N THR A 8 0.80 -17.83 -1.83
CA THR A 8 0.14 -18.23 -0.58
C THR A 8 -1.15 -17.45 -0.40
N VAL A 9 -1.07 -16.12 -0.52
CA VAL A 9 -2.23 -15.22 -0.50
C VAL A 9 -2.32 -14.54 -1.86
N SER A 10 -3.24 -15.04 -2.70
CA SER A 10 -3.43 -14.54 -4.07
C SER A 10 -3.47 -13.01 -4.13
N PRO A 11 -2.81 -12.35 -5.11
CA PRO A 11 -2.83 -10.90 -5.28
C PRO A 11 -4.24 -10.31 -5.39
N THR A 12 -5.22 -11.10 -5.84
CA THR A 12 -6.64 -10.71 -5.85
C THR A 12 -7.13 -10.30 -4.46
N ASN A 13 -6.61 -10.89 -3.38
CA ASN A 13 -6.98 -10.49 -2.02
C ASN A 13 -6.56 -9.05 -1.71
N GLY A 14 -5.41 -8.59 -2.23
CA GLY A 14 -4.99 -7.20 -2.10
C GLY A 14 -5.95 -6.23 -2.80
N THR A 15 -6.42 -6.60 -4.00
CA THR A 15 -7.46 -5.84 -4.71
C THR A 15 -8.80 -5.87 -3.97
N GLN A 16 -9.22 -7.02 -3.42
CA GLN A 16 -10.47 -7.11 -2.66
C GLN A 16 -10.41 -6.30 -1.35
N ALA A 17 -9.28 -6.30 -0.65
CA ALA A 17 -9.07 -5.49 0.54
C ALA A 17 -9.18 -3.98 0.23
N LEU A 18 -8.61 -3.53 -0.91
CA LEU A 18 -8.80 -2.16 -1.40
C LEU A 18 -10.30 -1.84 -1.58
N VAL A 19 -11.03 -2.68 -2.32
CA VAL A 19 -12.47 -2.47 -2.58
C VAL A 19 -13.27 -2.44 -1.28
N GLN A 20 -12.98 -3.36 -0.35
CA GLN A 20 -13.63 -3.41 0.95
C GLN A 20 -13.38 -2.13 1.76
N TRP A 21 -12.17 -1.61 1.79
CA TRP A 21 -11.85 -0.39 2.54
C TRP A 21 -12.44 0.87 1.91
N LEU A 22 -12.49 0.98 0.58
CA LEU A 22 -13.20 2.06 -0.10
C LEU A 22 -14.69 2.06 0.27
N ALA A 23 -15.35 0.91 0.19
CA ALA A 23 -16.76 0.77 0.57
C ALA A 23 -16.99 1.06 2.06
N THR A 24 -16.10 0.60 2.94
CA THR A 24 -16.20 0.84 4.40
C THR A 24 -16.09 2.32 4.72
N ASN A 25 -15.12 3.03 4.14
CA ASN A 25 -14.94 4.48 4.33
C ASN A 25 -16.13 5.29 3.79
N GLN A 26 -16.69 4.89 2.63
CA GLN A 26 -17.89 5.50 2.07
C GLN A 26 -19.09 5.37 3.02
N LEU A 27 -19.30 4.18 3.61
CA LEU A 27 -20.38 3.93 4.56
C LEU A 27 -20.18 4.67 5.89
N ALA A 28 -18.95 4.71 6.39
CA ALA A 28 -18.65 5.28 7.71
C ALA A 28 -18.76 6.82 7.74
N ALA A 29 -18.36 7.49 6.67
CA ALA A 29 -18.24 8.95 6.65
C ALA A 29 -19.29 9.65 5.76
N ALA A 30 -20.22 8.90 5.15
CA ALA A 30 -21.15 9.40 4.13
C ALA A 30 -20.46 10.21 3.01
N GLN A 31 -19.18 9.92 2.77
CA GLN A 31 -18.34 10.64 1.83
C GLN A 31 -18.46 10.07 0.42
N ALA A 32 -18.36 10.93 -0.59
CA ALA A 32 -18.38 10.54 -1.99
C ALA A 32 -17.02 9.97 -2.44
N VAL A 33 -16.59 8.84 -1.88
CA VAL A 33 -15.45 8.09 -2.44
C VAL A 33 -16.00 7.15 -3.49
N ALA A 34 -16.52 7.73 -4.59
CA ALA A 34 -17.30 6.97 -5.58
C ALA A 34 -16.44 6.27 -6.65
N ALA A 35 -15.13 6.53 -6.69
CA ALA A 35 -14.25 6.00 -7.72
C ALA A 35 -13.36 4.87 -7.19
N THR A 36 -13.35 3.75 -7.91
CA THR A 36 -12.32 2.71 -7.74
C THR A 36 -10.94 3.19 -8.18
N ASP A 37 -10.88 4.26 -8.97
CA ASP A 37 -9.64 4.85 -9.46
C ASP A 37 -8.99 5.70 -8.36
N PRO A 38 -7.66 5.65 -8.24
CA PRO A 38 -6.94 6.42 -7.23
C PRO A 38 -6.89 7.91 -7.58
N THR A 39 -6.87 8.75 -6.54
CA THR A 39 -6.60 10.20 -6.66
C THR A 39 -5.17 10.50 -7.13
N SER A 40 -4.22 9.64 -6.78
CA SER A 40 -2.84 9.70 -7.24
C SER A 40 -2.28 8.29 -7.40
N SER A 41 -1.47 8.08 -8.42
CA SER A 41 -0.77 6.82 -8.66
C SER A 41 0.62 7.11 -9.20
N THR A 42 1.63 6.54 -8.55
CA THR A 42 3.03 6.70 -8.94
C THR A 42 3.73 5.36 -8.98
N GLN A 43 4.65 5.20 -9.94
CA GLN A 43 5.55 4.06 -9.97
C GLN A 43 6.89 4.48 -9.36
N GLY A 44 7.45 3.62 -8.53
CA GLY A 44 8.74 3.81 -7.88
C GLY A 44 9.62 2.58 -8.00
N ARG A 45 10.88 2.73 -7.60
CA ARG A 45 11.83 1.65 -7.45
C ARG A 45 12.49 1.80 -6.09
N SER A 46 12.45 0.73 -5.30
CA SER A 46 13.13 0.68 -4.00
C SER A 46 14.65 0.59 -4.17
N ASP A 47 15.39 0.95 -3.13
CA ASP A 47 16.86 0.84 -3.10
C ASP A 47 17.34 -0.60 -3.34
N GLY A 48 16.57 -1.57 -2.85
CA GLY A 48 16.78 -3.00 -3.09
C GLY A 48 16.39 -3.48 -4.50
N GLY A 49 15.84 -2.59 -5.33
CA GLY A 49 15.67 -2.77 -6.76
C GLY A 49 14.34 -3.34 -7.22
N ARG A 50 13.37 -3.59 -6.33
CA ARG A 50 11.99 -3.92 -6.75
C ARG A 50 11.27 -2.67 -7.22
N THR A 51 10.59 -2.79 -8.35
CA THR A 51 9.59 -1.82 -8.81
C THR A 51 8.33 -1.97 -7.97
N TYR A 52 7.66 -0.86 -7.68
CA TYR A 52 6.36 -0.86 -7.01
C TYR A 52 5.46 0.24 -7.57
N THR A 53 4.16 0.07 -7.41
CA THR A 53 3.16 1.10 -7.68
C THR A 53 2.52 1.52 -6.37
N ALA A 54 2.54 2.82 -6.07
CA ALA A 54 1.87 3.43 -4.95
C ALA A 54 0.64 4.19 -5.43
N SER A 55 -0.53 3.79 -4.97
CA SER A 55 -1.80 4.43 -5.29
C SER A 55 -2.49 4.91 -4.02
N THR A 56 -3.03 6.13 -4.04
CA THR A 56 -3.69 6.74 -2.88
C THR A 56 -5.07 7.27 -3.24
N TRP A 57 -5.96 7.20 -2.25
CA TRP A 57 -7.32 7.74 -2.30
C TRP A 57 -7.47 8.74 -1.16
N HIS A 58 -7.88 9.94 -1.52
CA HIS A 58 -8.19 11.01 -0.59
C HIS A 58 -9.69 11.27 -0.55
N ASP A 59 -10.16 11.81 0.56
CA ASP A 59 -11.54 12.19 0.78
C ASP A 59 -11.82 13.64 0.31
N GLY A 60 -13.04 14.15 0.54
CA GLY A 60 -13.41 15.50 0.07
C GLY A 60 -12.63 16.64 0.72
N ASP A 61 -12.01 16.38 1.88
CA ASP A 61 -11.16 17.32 2.64
C ASP A 61 -9.66 17.08 2.37
N ASP A 62 -9.32 16.32 1.31
CA ASP A 62 -7.95 15.92 0.95
C ASP A 62 -7.26 15.08 2.03
N ARG A 63 -8.02 14.34 2.83
CA ARG A 63 -7.43 13.40 3.81
C ARG A 63 -7.18 12.05 3.17
N LEU A 64 -5.98 11.51 3.37
CA LEU A 64 -5.64 10.16 2.93
C LEU A 64 -6.50 9.13 3.68
N ILE A 65 -7.30 8.35 2.94
CA ILE A 65 -8.21 7.35 3.51
C ILE A 65 -7.85 5.92 3.13
N VAL A 66 -7.20 5.72 1.97
CA VAL A 66 -6.69 4.42 1.54
C VAL A 66 -5.38 4.60 0.79
N ALA A 67 -4.43 3.70 1.06
CA ALA A 67 -3.20 3.57 0.30
C ALA A 67 -2.99 2.11 -0.12
N ARG A 68 -2.57 1.92 -1.37
CA ARG A 68 -2.17 0.62 -1.92
C ARG A 68 -0.73 0.71 -2.41
N LEU A 69 0.11 -0.15 -1.86
CA LEU A 69 1.44 -0.44 -2.38
C LEU A 69 1.42 -1.84 -3.03
N GLU A 70 1.66 -1.91 -4.33
CA GLU A 70 1.81 -3.17 -5.06
C GLU A 70 3.27 -3.35 -5.48
N VAL A 71 3.91 -4.44 -5.04
CA VAL A 71 5.34 -4.67 -5.26
C VAL A 71 5.55 -5.76 -6.30
N GLU A 72 6.20 -5.41 -7.41
CA GLU A 72 6.40 -6.33 -8.52
C GLU A 72 7.33 -7.49 -8.12
N GLY A 73 6.86 -8.71 -8.36
CA GLY A 73 7.59 -9.95 -8.16
C GLY A 73 7.81 -10.31 -6.68
N LEU A 74 7.25 -9.57 -5.73
CA LEU A 74 7.29 -9.92 -4.31
C LEU A 74 6.37 -11.14 -4.09
N GLY A 75 6.92 -12.16 -3.41
CA GLY A 75 6.19 -13.37 -3.05
C GLY A 75 5.46 -13.23 -1.71
N HIS A 76 5.28 -14.35 -0.99
CA HIS A 76 4.76 -14.32 0.37
C HIS A 76 5.85 -13.90 1.37
N ALA A 77 6.21 -12.63 1.35
CA ALA A 77 7.24 -12.05 2.20
C ALA A 77 6.91 -10.60 2.55
N TRP A 78 7.43 -10.15 3.68
CA TRP A 78 7.42 -8.76 4.09
C TRP A 78 8.33 -7.94 3.18
N SER A 79 7.82 -6.86 2.58
CA SER A 79 8.59 -5.99 1.71
C SER A 79 9.60 -5.15 2.51
N GLY A 80 10.86 -5.18 2.11
CA GLY A 80 11.97 -4.57 2.83
C GLY A 80 12.38 -5.41 4.04
N GLY A 81 12.87 -4.74 5.09
CA GLY A 81 13.34 -5.39 6.31
C GLY A 81 14.76 -5.97 6.20
N SER A 82 15.17 -6.67 7.25
CA SER A 82 16.53 -7.21 7.34
C SER A 82 16.74 -8.44 6.45
N PRO A 83 17.91 -8.59 5.78
CA PRO A 83 18.29 -9.82 5.08
C PRO A 83 18.39 -11.05 6.00
N SER A 84 18.52 -10.84 7.31
CA SER A 84 18.54 -11.93 8.30
C SER A 84 17.15 -12.48 8.65
N GLY A 85 16.07 -11.86 8.15
CA GLY A 85 14.70 -12.29 8.41
C GLY A 85 14.30 -13.46 7.49
N SER A 86 13.60 -14.46 8.03
CA SER A 86 13.21 -15.65 7.27
C SER A 86 12.01 -15.44 6.34
N TYR A 87 11.29 -14.32 6.48
CA TYR A 87 10.08 -13.97 5.71
C TYR A 87 10.12 -12.52 5.23
N THR A 88 11.30 -11.96 5.06
CA THR A 88 11.53 -10.62 4.52
C THR A 88 12.07 -10.71 3.11
N ASP A 89 11.87 -9.63 2.35
CA ASP A 89 12.45 -9.43 1.05
C ASP A 89 13.06 -8.04 1.03
N GLU A 90 14.34 -7.97 1.41
CA GLU A 90 15.11 -6.72 1.50
C GLU A 90 15.13 -5.92 0.19
N ARG A 91 14.77 -6.57 -0.94
CA ARG A 91 14.74 -5.92 -2.24
C ARG A 91 13.53 -5.02 -2.43
N GLY A 92 12.51 -5.15 -1.59
CA GLY A 92 11.27 -4.37 -1.63
C GLY A 92 11.39 -2.98 -0.98
N PRO A 93 10.44 -2.07 -1.23
CA PRO A 93 10.30 -0.85 -0.43
C PRO A 93 10.02 -1.20 1.04
N ASP A 94 10.40 -0.32 1.96
CA ASP A 94 10.14 -0.53 3.40
C ASP A 94 8.63 -0.46 3.69
N ALA A 95 8.04 -1.64 3.92
CA ALA A 95 6.63 -1.75 4.24
C ALA A 95 6.27 -1.07 5.58
N THR A 96 7.17 -1.15 6.56
CA THR A 96 6.94 -0.59 7.89
C THR A 96 6.91 0.93 7.81
N GLU A 97 7.88 1.52 7.12
CA GLU A 97 7.91 2.97 6.89
C GLU A 97 6.65 3.46 6.18
N ALA A 98 6.20 2.76 5.13
CA ALA A 98 4.97 3.11 4.41
C ALA A 98 3.73 3.04 5.33
N ILE A 99 3.63 2.03 6.20
CA ILE A 99 2.53 1.91 7.16
C ILE A 99 2.57 3.04 8.20
N VAL A 100 3.75 3.36 8.73
CA VAL A 100 3.93 4.45 9.71
C VAL A 100 3.53 5.79 9.10
N LYS A 101 3.97 6.08 7.86
CA LYS A 101 3.57 7.28 7.10
C LYS A 101 2.06 7.37 6.86
N PHE A 102 1.41 6.25 6.50
CA PHE A 102 -0.04 6.21 6.30
C PHE A 102 -0.79 6.64 7.56
N PHE A 103 -0.36 6.19 8.73
CA PHE A 103 -0.99 6.55 10.00
C PHE A 103 -0.50 7.89 10.59
N GLY A 104 0.38 8.62 9.88
CA GLY A 104 0.98 9.87 10.37
C GLY A 104 1.77 9.68 11.66
N LEU A 105 2.38 8.50 11.82
CA LEU A 105 3.17 8.13 13.00
C LEU A 105 4.65 8.47 12.85
N ASP A 106 5.06 9.07 11.72
CA ASP A 106 6.39 9.62 11.51
C ASP A 106 6.40 11.14 11.74
N GLU A 107 7.53 11.68 12.19
CA GLU A 107 7.67 13.11 12.51
C GLU A 107 7.63 14.04 11.28
N SER A 108 7.50 13.47 10.06
CA SER A 108 7.69 14.20 8.80
C SER A 108 6.39 14.72 8.15
N GLY A 109 5.22 14.24 8.60
CA GLY A 109 3.91 14.72 8.12
C GLY A 109 3.65 14.52 6.62
N ARG A 110 4.43 13.66 5.93
CA ARG A 110 4.24 13.34 4.51
C ARG A 110 3.56 11.99 4.37
N SER A 111 2.35 12.00 3.84
CA SER A 111 1.62 10.82 3.41
C SER A 111 2.38 10.04 2.33
N VAL A 112 2.14 8.72 2.31
CA VAL A 112 2.78 7.68 1.46
C VAL A 112 2.93 8.02 -0.02
#